data_AF-A0A3M8B7M7-F1
#
_entry.id   AF-A0A3M8B7M7-F1
#
_cell.length_a   1.000
_cell.length_b   1.000
_cell.length_c   1.000
_cell.angle_alpha   90.00
_cell.angle_beta   90.00
_cell.angle_gamma   90.00
#
_symmetry.space_group_name_H-M   'P 1'
#
loop_
_entity.id
_entity.type
_entity.pdbx_description
1 polymer ?
#
loop_
_entity_poly.entity_id
_entity_poly.type
_entity_poly.pdbx_seq_one_letter_code
_entity_poly.pdbx_strand_id
1 'polypeptide(L)' 'MLNDKDIQIALKHFKGKRLVDIIQTDNGNDFIFEGELVIRVYNDGYDNYDTELTRRVPTYTYERLQ' A
#
# COMPACT_ATOMS: atom_id res chain seq x y z
N MET A 1 7.11 4.59 -6.95
CA MET A 1 5.67 4.93 -7.00
C MET A 1 4.85 3.66 -7.15
N LEU A 2 3.75 3.52 -6.40
CA LEU A 2 2.84 2.37 -6.54
C LEU A 2 1.99 2.55 -7.80
N ASN A 3 1.79 1.47 -8.55
CA ASN A 3 0.81 1.47 -9.64
C ASN A 3 -0.60 1.11 -9.11
N ASP A 4 -1.63 1.23 -9.94
CA ASP A 4 -3.02 0.96 -9.56
C ASP A 4 -3.22 -0.45 -8.96
N LYS A 5 -2.53 -1.46 -9.50
CA LYS A 5 -2.62 -2.83 -8.99
C LYS A 5 -2.01 -2.95 -7.60
N ASP A 6 -0.89 -2.28 -7.38
CA ASP A 6 -0.20 -2.27 -6.10
C ASP A 6 -1.05 -1.56 -5.03
N ILE A 7 -1.67 -0.44 -5.39
CA ILE A 7 -2.64 0.28 -4.55
C ILE A 7 -3.80 -0.65 -4.15
N GLN A 8 -4.38 -1.37 -5.11
CA GLN A 8 -5.48 -2.32 -4.82
C GLN A 8 -5.05 -3.46 -3.90
N ILE A 9 -3.81 -3.94 -4.01
CA ILE A 9 -3.28 -4.97 -3.10
C ILE A 9 -3.11 -4.39 -1.69
N ALA A 10 -2.49 -3.20 -1.57
CA ALA A 10 -2.31 -2.53 -0.29
C ALA A 10 -3.65 -2.22 0.40
N LEU A 11 -4.66 -1.75 -0.34
CA LEU A 11 -5.99 -1.46 0.20
C LEU A 11 -6.71 -2.70 0.76
N LYS A 12 -6.41 -3.91 0.27
CA LYS A 12 -6.96 -5.15 0.84
C LYS A 12 -6.53 -5.36 2.30
N HIS A 13 -5.36 -4.85 2.70
CA HIS A 13 -4.87 -4.96 4.08
C HIS A 13 -5.62 -4.02 5.04
N PHE A 14 -6.22 -2.95 4.51
CA PHE A 14 -6.98 -1.96 5.28
C PHE A 14 -8.51 -2.10 5.13
N LYS A 15 -8.98 -3.35 4.93
CA LYS A 15 -10.39 -3.65 4.73
C LYS A 15 -11.26 -3.06 5.85
N GLY A 16 -12.29 -2.31 5.47
CA GLY A 16 -13.23 -1.68 6.40
C GLY A 16 -12.91 -0.22 6.73
N LYS A 17 -11.77 0.32 6.27
CA LYS A 17 -11.50 1.75 6.31
C LYS A 17 -11.89 2.40 5.00
N ARG A 18 -12.52 3.58 5.06
CA ARG A 18 -12.85 4.36 3.87
C ARG A 18 -11.63 5.18 3.47
N LEU A 19 -11.05 4.83 2.32
CA LEU A 19 -10.02 5.66 1.69
C LEU A 19 -10.66 6.97 1.23
N VAL A 20 -10.02 8.08 1.58
CA VAL A 20 -10.43 9.45 1.22
C VAL A 20 -9.56 9.95 0.07
N ASP A 21 -8.25 9.77 0.16
CA ASP A 21 -7.30 10.25 -0.84
C ASP A 21 -5.99 9.45 -0.83
N ILE A 22 -5.22 9.54 -1.90
CA ILE A 22 -3.86 9.01 -2.01
C ILE A 22 -2.94 10.12 -2.48
N ILE A 23 -2.01 10.52 -1.63
CA ILE A 23 -1.00 11.51 -1.97
C ILE A 23 0.29 10.80 -2.33
N GLN A 24 0.76 11.05 -3.54
CA GLN A 24 2.07 10.59 -3.97
C GLN A 24 3.18 11.47 -3.40
N THR A 25 4.19 10.85 -2.82
CA THR A 25 5.37 11.54 -2.27
C THR A 25 6.65 10.96 -2.87
N ASP A 26 7.76 11.67 -2.71
CA ASP A 26 9.07 11.21 -3.20
C ASP A 26 9.48 9.87 -2.58
N ASN A 27 9.00 9.58 -1.37
CA ASN A 27 9.38 8.40 -0.59
C ASN A 27 8.31 7.30 -0.57
N GLY A 28 7.11 7.52 -1.14
CA GLY A 28 6.03 6.54 -1.02
C GLY A 28 4.67 7.07 -1.47
N ASN A 29 3.61 6.48 -0.92
CA ASN A 29 2.25 6.94 -1.17
C ASN A 29 1.50 7.00 0.16
N ASP A 30 0.94 8.15 0.48
CA ASP A 30 0.22 8.40 1.72
C ASP A 30 -1.26 8.12 1.48
N PHE A 31 -1.76 7.07 2.12
CA PHE A 31 -3.14 6.65 2.07
C PHE A 31 -3.86 7.35 3.20
N ILE A 32 -4.77 8.26 2.84
CA ILE A 32 -5.57 9.03 3.79
C ILE A 32 -6.91 8.31 3.94
N PHE A 33 -7.20 7.84 5.14
CA PHE A 33 -8.46 7.21 5.48
C PHE A 33 -9.33 8.15 6.31
N GLU A 34 -10.63 7.91 6.28
CA GLU A 34 -11.60 8.62 7.11
C GLU A 34 -11.26 8.45 8.60
N GLY A 35 -11.39 9.55 9.37
CA GLY A 35 -11.02 9.60 10.78
C GLY A 35 -9.54 9.91 11.03
N GLU A 36 -8.91 10.71 10.16
CA GLU A 36 -7.53 11.23 10.32
C GLU A 36 -6.44 10.15 10.37
N LEU A 37 -6.74 8.93 9.92
CA LEU A 37 -5.71 7.92 9.79
C LEU A 37 -4.97 8.11 8.48
N VAL A 38 -3.70 8.49 8.58
CA VAL A 38 -2.80 8.55 7.43
C VAL A 38 -1.78 7.42 7.54
N ILE A 39 -1.63 6.66 6.46
CA ILE A 39 -0.66 5.55 6.38
C ILE A 39 0.22 5.78 5.16
N ARG A 40 1.53 5.93 5.37
CA ARG A 40 2.49 5.91 4.27
C ARG A 40 2.79 4.48 3.90
N VAL A 41 2.65 4.15 2.62
CA VAL A 41 2.95 2.83 2.05
C VAL A 41 4.21 2.95 1.18
N TYR A 42 5.19 2.12 1.50
CA TYR A 42 6.44 1.96 0.76
C TYR A 42 6.35 0.72 -0.13
N ASN A 43 6.94 0.79 -1.33
CA ASN A 43 7.15 -0.39 -2.16
C ASN A 43 8.56 -0.89 -1.90
N ASP A 44 8.70 -1.98 -1.16
CA ASP A 44 10.00 -2.59 -0.84
C ASP A 44 10.48 -3.55 -1.93
N GLY A 45 9.80 -3.57 -3.08
CA GLY A 45 10.10 -4.43 -4.20
C GLY A 45 9.32 -5.75 -4.13
N TYR A 46 10.00 -6.85 -4.46
CA TYR A 46 9.39 -8.17 -4.65
C TYR A 46 10.18 -9.20 -3.85
N ASP A 47 9.77 -9.46 -2.61
CA ASP A 47 10.58 -10.27 -1.69
C ASP A 47 10.23 -11.77 -1.76
N ASN A 48 9.00 -12.12 -2.18
CA ASN A 48 8.56 -13.53 -2.25
C ASN A 48 7.99 -13.92 -3.62
N TYR A 49 8.55 -14.97 -4.22
CA TYR A 49 7.95 -15.65 -5.37
C TYR A 49 6.86 -16.60 -4.87
N ASP A 50 5.61 -16.28 -5.15
CA ASP A 50 4.48 -17.14 -4.84
C ASP A 50 4.44 -18.26 -5.89
N THR A 51 4.72 -19.48 -5.44
CA THR A 51 4.75 -20.68 -6.29
C THR A 51 3.36 -21.14 -6.70
N GLU A 52 2.32 -20.83 -5.92
CA GLU A 52 0.93 -21.18 -6.26
C GLU A 52 0.39 -20.26 -7.36
N LEU A 53 0.74 -18.97 -7.29
CA LEU A 53 0.34 -17.96 -8.27
C LEU A 53 1.36 -17.78 -9.41
N THR A 54 2.48 -18.51 -9.38
CA THR A 54 3.59 -18.44 -10.34
C THR A 54 4.03 -17.00 -10.63
N ARG A 55 4.10 -16.16 -9.58
CA ARG A 55 4.42 -14.73 -9.72
C ARG A 55 5.10 -14.19 -8.48
N ARG A 56 5.91 -13.14 -8.66
CA ARG A 56 6.44 -12.36 -7.54
C ARG A 56 5.33 -11.54 -6.88
N VAL A 57 5.26 -11.59 -5.56
CA VAL A 57 4.35 -10.80 -4.74
C VAL A 57 5.08 -9.53 -4.33
N PRO A 58 4.52 -8.34 -4.61
CA PRO A 58 5.09 -7.11 -4.11
C PRO A 58 5.06 -7.10 -2.57
N THR A 59 6.12 -6.62 -1.95
CA THR A 59 6.20 -6.43 -0.50
C THR A 59 6.01 -4.95 -0.19
N TYR A 60 5.16 -4.68 0.81
CA TYR A 60 4.89 -3.32 1.27
C TYR A 60 5.13 -3.21 2.76
N THR A 61 5.88 -2.20 3.17
CA THR A 61 5.89 -1.70 4.53
C THR A 61 4.98 -0.48 4.65
N TYR A 62 4.47 -0.26 5.85
CA TYR A 62 3.58 0.84 6.14
C TYR A 62 3.93 1.50 7.46
N GLU A 63 3.87 2.82 7.48
CA GLU A 63 4.04 3.62 8.69
C GLU A 63 2.77 4.45 8.92
N ARG A 64 2.33 4.54 10.18
CA ARG A 64 1.23 5.43 10.53
C ARG A 64 1.81 6.83 10.75
N LEU A 65 1.33 7.79 9.98
CA LEU A 65 1.60 9.21 10.22
C LEU A 65 0.60 9.70 11.28
N GLN A 66 1.12 10.32 12.35
CA GLN A 66 0.33 10.88 13.45
C GLN A 66 -0.31 12.21 13.08
#